data_AF-A0A5J9SH04-F1
#
_entry.id   AF-A0A5J9SH04-F1
#
_cell.length_a   1.000
_cell.length_b   1.000
_cell.length_c   1.000
_cell.angle_alpha   90.00
_cell.angle_beta   90.00
_cell.angle_gamma   90.00
#
_symmetry.space_group_name_H-M   'P 1'
#
loop_
_entity.id
_entity.type
_entity.pdbx_description
1 polymer ?
#
loop_
_entity_poly.entity_id
_entity_poly.type
_entity_poly.pdbx_seq_one_letter_code
_entity_poly.pdbx_strand_id
1 'polypeptide(L)'
;MNPQSRRRLHGTRPRFLRWSAPSDVVLPIPDPRSEINCTANPPPTSKKRPRAVPSGRTHDPSTTSCCTRDWANLGGDGPTGLIAELVLTGDVADYARFRAVCRAWRRCSPEPHSSRGGALDSRFFPRRWIMLDKAFPDTRRHRFLNVSTGECIRVDLPELDNQQNTLLAVTPEGLLLLLHEPTLVVRLLNPLLRQLIDLPPVTSLLPPELKGDDCEIGDDLGLYGVGVTGDSTVAFCFSFPTVLAVAKPGDYHWTVVCRKYLDSRLQISSADH
;
A
#
# COMPACT_ATOMS: atom_id res chain seq x y z
N MET A 1 -11.65 -30.97 -62.62
CA MET A 1 -13.01 -30.67 -62.12
C MET A 1 -13.03 -30.91 -60.61
N ASN A 2 -13.38 -29.89 -59.82
CA ASN A 2 -13.72 -29.95 -58.38
C ASN A 2 -15.25 -30.26 -58.26
N PRO A 3 -15.95 -30.34 -57.09
CA PRO A 3 -15.63 -30.57 -55.65
C PRO A 3 -16.60 -31.60 -54.98
N GLN A 4 -16.50 -31.77 -53.64
CA GLN A 4 -17.52 -32.18 -52.62
C GLN A 4 -17.03 -33.36 -51.74
N SER A 5 -17.15 -33.42 -50.40
CA SER A 5 -17.70 -32.51 -49.38
C SER A 5 -17.36 -33.05 -47.96
N ARG A 6 -17.42 -32.17 -46.93
CA ARG A 6 -17.76 -32.42 -45.50
C ARG A 6 -16.71 -33.15 -44.61
N ARG A 7 -16.34 -32.71 -43.40
CA ARG A 7 -16.80 -31.67 -42.44
C ARG A 7 -15.61 -31.25 -41.56
N ARG A 8 -15.40 -29.94 -41.36
CA ARG A 8 -14.57 -29.39 -40.28
C ARG A 8 -15.41 -29.31 -39.00
N LEU A 9 -14.92 -29.91 -37.92
CA LEU A 9 -15.38 -29.57 -36.57
C LEU A 9 -14.61 -28.32 -36.13
N HIS A 10 -15.29 -27.17 -36.12
CA HIS A 10 -14.77 -25.96 -35.50
C HIS A 10 -14.92 -26.07 -33.99
N GLY A 11 -13.85 -26.48 -33.31
CA GLY A 11 -13.68 -26.24 -31.88
C GLY A 11 -13.19 -24.80 -31.66
N THR A 12 -14.11 -23.89 -31.39
CA THR A 12 -13.79 -22.51 -31.00
C THR A 12 -13.17 -22.54 -29.60
N ARG A 13 -11.83 -22.54 -29.53
CA ARG A 13 -11.12 -22.27 -28.26
C ARG A 13 -11.46 -20.83 -27.83
N PRO A 14 -11.89 -20.58 -26.58
CA PRO A 14 -12.02 -19.21 -26.10
C PRO A 14 -10.63 -18.57 -26.15
N ARG A 15 -10.52 -17.51 -26.95
CA ARG A 15 -9.38 -16.59 -26.86
C ARG A 15 -9.51 -15.92 -25.50
N PHE A 16 -8.76 -16.42 -24.52
CA PHE A 16 -8.43 -15.61 -23.36
C PHE A 16 -7.74 -14.37 -23.91
N LEU A 17 -8.44 -13.23 -23.84
CA LEU A 17 -7.80 -11.93 -23.99
C LEU A 17 -6.75 -11.88 -22.89
N ARG A 18 -5.50 -12.15 -23.28
CA ARG A 18 -4.33 -11.84 -22.45
C ARG A 18 -4.39 -10.33 -22.28
N TRP A 19 -4.83 -9.88 -21.11
CA TRP A 19 -4.71 -8.50 -20.70
C TRP A 19 -3.21 -8.21 -20.61
N SER A 20 -2.63 -7.67 -21.68
CA SER A 20 -1.35 -7.01 -21.59
C SER A 20 -1.62 -5.65 -20.97
N ALA A 21 -1.30 -5.50 -19.69
CA ALA A 21 -1.31 -4.21 -19.05
C ALA A 21 -0.35 -3.26 -19.82
N PRO A 22 -0.68 -1.98 -20.00
CA PRO A 22 0.27 -1.00 -20.50
C PRO A 22 1.51 -1.02 -19.59
N SER A 23 2.70 -0.86 -20.16
CA SER A 23 3.99 -0.92 -19.45
C SER A 23 4.22 0.15 -18.36
N ASP A 24 3.17 0.89 -17.99
CA ASP A 24 3.16 1.92 -16.96
C ASP A 24 1.78 1.93 -16.27
N VAL A 25 1.52 0.94 -15.41
CA VAL A 25 0.34 0.98 -14.53
C VAL A 25 0.67 1.92 -13.37
N VAL A 26 0.00 3.07 -13.33
CA VAL A 26 -0.01 3.92 -12.13
C VAL A 26 -0.97 3.26 -11.14
N LEU A 27 -0.47 2.88 -9.96
CA LEU A 27 -1.35 2.40 -8.91
C LEU A 27 -2.14 3.60 -8.36
N PRO A 28 -3.49 3.58 -8.42
CA PRO A 28 -4.29 4.57 -7.72
C PRO A 28 -4.20 4.31 -6.21
N ILE A 29 -3.47 5.15 -5.49
CA ILE A 29 -3.31 5.01 -4.04
C ILE A 29 -4.35 5.89 -3.34
N PRO A 30 -5.19 5.33 -2.44
CA PRO A 30 -6.23 6.11 -1.77
C PRO A 30 -5.64 7.17 -0.83
N ASP A 31 -6.14 8.41 -0.95
CA ASP A 31 -5.81 9.51 -0.03
C ASP A 31 -6.56 9.32 1.31
N PRO A 32 -5.86 9.30 2.46
CA PRO A 32 -6.50 9.22 3.79
C PRO A 32 -7.44 10.39 4.10
N ARG A 33 -7.32 11.53 3.40
CA ARG A 33 -8.08 12.76 3.68
C ARG A 33 -9.38 12.91 2.90
N SER A 34 -9.82 11.93 2.13
CA SER A 34 -11.12 11.99 1.44
C SER A 34 -12.30 11.62 2.36
N GLU A 35 -12.37 12.19 3.56
CA GLU A 35 -13.61 12.28 4.34
C GLU A 35 -14.39 13.50 3.85
N ILE A 36 -15.09 13.36 2.73
CA ILE A 36 -16.12 14.32 2.34
C ILE A 36 -17.46 13.69 2.64
N ASN A 37 -18.07 14.18 3.72
CA ASN A 37 -19.47 13.99 4.08
C ASN A 37 -20.36 14.21 2.86
N CYS A 38 -21.18 13.21 2.54
CA CYS A 38 -22.39 13.42 1.76
C CYS A 38 -23.58 13.02 2.62
N THR A 39 -23.86 13.84 3.63
CA THR A 39 -25.21 13.97 4.16
C THR A 39 -26.06 14.59 3.05
N ALA A 40 -26.98 13.80 2.50
CA ALA A 40 -27.96 14.29 1.53
C ALA A 40 -28.88 15.30 2.24
N ASN A 41 -28.68 16.60 2.00
CA ASN A 41 -29.68 17.62 2.33
C ASN A 41 -30.59 17.84 1.11
N PRO A 42 -31.93 17.85 1.28
CA PRO A 42 -32.87 18.12 0.21
C PRO A 42 -32.92 19.64 -0.13
N PRO A 43 -33.28 20.02 -1.37
CA PRO A 43 -33.36 21.44 -1.76
C PRO A 43 -34.63 22.12 -1.22
N PRO A 44 -34.62 23.46 -1.03
CA PRO A 44 -35.71 24.19 -0.40
C PRO A 44 -36.88 24.48 -1.35
N THR A 45 -38.07 24.59 -0.76
CA THR A 45 -39.38 24.83 -1.39
C THR A 45 -39.69 26.30 -1.71
N SER A 46 -40.28 26.59 -2.88
CA SER A 46 -41.36 27.60 -3.18
C SER A 46 -41.40 27.92 -4.69
N LYS A 47 -42.49 28.23 -5.44
CA LYS A 47 -43.97 28.28 -5.32
C LYS A 47 -44.59 28.40 -6.76
N LYS A 48 -45.72 27.67 -7.03
CA LYS A 48 -46.92 27.92 -7.94
C LYS A 48 -46.73 28.20 -9.47
N ARG A 49 -47.20 27.40 -10.47
CA ARG A 49 -48.55 26.95 -11.03
C ARG A 49 -48.82 27.65 -12.42
N PRO A 50 -49.65 27.16 -13.42
CA PRO A 50 -50.50 25.95 -13.52
C PRO A 50 -50.60 25.17 -14.87
N ARG A 51 -51.10 23.92 -14.74
CA ARG A 51 -51.98 23.05 -15.60
C ARG A 51 -51.73 22.86 -17.12
N ALA A 52 -51.58 21.58 -17.50
CA ALA A 52 -52.42 20.90 -18.50
C ALA A 52 -52.39 19.37 -18.29
N VAL A 53 -53.55 18.71 -18.41
CA VAL A 53 -53.76 17.26 -18.52
C VAL A 53 -54.36 17.07 -19.92
N PRO A 54 -53.91 16.11 -20.74
CA PRO A 54 -54.65 14.86 -20.79
C PRO A 54 -53.87 13.58 -21.12
N SER A 55 -54.55 12.49 -20.78
CA SER A 55 -54.57 11.20 -21.47
C SER A 55 -53.56 10.16 -21.01
N GLY A 56 -54.12 9.13 -20.38
CA GLY A 56 -53.44 7.94 -19.94
C GLY A 56 -52.84 7.15 -21.10
N ARG A 57 -51.65 6.62 -20.85
CA ARG A 57 -51.15 5.44 -21.53
C ARG A 57 -50.94 4.39 -20.47
N THR A 58 -51.69 3.31 -20.65
CA THR A 58 -51.52 2.01 -20.01
C THR A 58 -50.04 1.68 -19.85
N HIS A 59 -49.66 1.34 -18.62
CA HIS A 59 -48.38 0.74 -18.30
C HIS A 59 -48.25 -0.57 -19.10
N ASP A 60 -47.32 -0.58 -20.05
CA ASP A 60 -46.84 -1.80 -20.70
C ASP A 60 -45.84 -2.47 -19.74
N PRO A 61 -46.11 -3.64 -19.16
CA PRO A 61 -45.18 -4.31 -18.25
C PRO A 61 -44.18 -5.13 -19.08
N SER A 62 -43.43 -4.46 -19.94
CA SER A 62 -42.38 -5.10 -20.73
C SER A 62 -41.18 -4.17 -20.92
N THR A 63 -40.81 -3.48 -19.85
CA THR A 63 -39.41 -3.09 -19.69
C THR A 63 -38.76 -4.22 -18.90
N THR A 64 -38.29 -5.23 -19.62
CA THR A 64 -37.32 -6.20 -19.12
C THR A 64 -36.16 -5.39 -18.59
N SER A 65 -36.16 -5.14 -17.27
CA SER A 65 -35.02 -4.60 -16.55
C SER A 65 -33.83 -5.44 -16.98
N CYS A 66 -32.90 -4.83 -17.74
CA CYS A 66 -31.64 -5.49 -17.97
C CYS A 66 -31.09 -5.75 -16.57
N CYS A 67 -30.99 -7.03 -16.19
CA CYS A 67 -30.47 -7.43 -14.91
C CYS A 67 -28.96 -7.15 -14.90
N THR A 68 -28.60 -5.88 -14.86
CA THR A 68 -27.24 -5.42 -14.66
C THR A 68 -26.85 -5.86 -13.27
N ARG A 69 -26.04 -6.92 -13.22
CA ARG A 69 -25.57 -7.50 -11.98
C ARG A 69 -24.74 -6.45 -11.25
N ASP A 70 -25.11 -6.13 -10.02
CA ASP A 70 -24.38 -5.19 -9.20
C ASP A 70 -23.09 -5.84 -8.70
N TRP A 71 -22.01 -5.66 -9.47
CA TRP A 71 -20.68 -6.16 -9.09
C TRP A 71 -20.11 -5.42 -7.87
N ALA A 72 -20.60 -4.21 -7.55
CA ALA A 72 -20.15 -3.50 -6.36
C ALA A 72 -20.70 -4.15 -5.07
N ASN A 73 -21.84 -4.83 -5.16
CA ASN A 73 -22.50 -5.53 -4.07
C ASN A 73 -22.65 -7.03 -4.40
N LEU A 74 -21.58 -7.80 -4.17
CA LEU A 74 -21.52 -9.24 -4.46
C LEU A 74 -22.36 -10.12 -3.50
N GLY A 75 -23.42 -9.57 -2.90
CA GLY A 75 -24.26 -10.24 -1.91
C GLY A 75 -23.90 -9.88 -0.47
N GLY A 76 -23.53 -8.61 -0.22
CA GLY A 76 -23.12 -8.10 1.08
C GLY A 76 -21.61 -8.19 1.32
N ASP A 77 -21.21 -7.98 2.58
CA ASP A 77 -19.80 -7.80 2.95
C ASP A 77 -18.97 -9.09 2.87
N GLY A 78 -19.62 -10.26 2.95
CA GLY A 78 -18.96 -11.57 3.05
C GLY A 78 -18.11 -11.96 1.84
N PRO A 79 -18.69 -12.17 0.64
CA PRO A 79 -17.94 -12.63 -0.52
C PRO A 79 -16.83 -11.67 -0.95
N THR A 80 -17.10 -10.37 -0.88
CA THR A 80 -16.14 -9.32 -1.25
C THR A 80 -14.92 -9.33 -0.34
N GLY A 81 -15.11 -9.50 0.98
CA GLY A 81 -14.01 -9.61 1.93
C GLY A 81 -13.16 -10.87 1.73
N LEU A 82 -13.78 -12.01 1.42
CA LEU A 82 -13.05 -13.24 1.10
C LEU A 82 -12.21 -13.12 -0.16
N ILE A 83 -12.74 -12.44 -1.20
CA ILE A 83 -11.97 -12.15 -2.41
C ILE A 83 -10.80 -11.22 -2.08
N ALA A 84 -11.03 -10.17 -1.27
CA ALA A 84 -9.97 -9.26 -0.85
C ALA A 84 -8.84 -9.98 -0.10
N GLU A 85 -9.20 -10.89 0.83
CA GLU A 85 -8.24 -11.75 1.54
C GLU A 85 -7.46 -12.63 0.55
N LEU A 86 -8.13 -13.31 -0.38
CA LEU A 86 -7.46 -14.14 -1.38
C LEU A 86 -6.50 -13.32 -2.26
N VAL A 87 -6.91 -12.13 -2.70
CA VAL A 87 -6.05 -11.23 -3.49
C VAL A 87 -4.83 -10.80 -2.67
N LEU A 88 -5.02 -10.46 -1.40
CA LEU A 88 -3.92 -10.07 -0.49
C LEU A 88 -2.90 -11.19 -0.29
N THR A 89 -3.31 -12.45 -0.22
CA THR A 89 -2.36 -13.59 -0.13
C THR A 89 -1.46 -13.73 -1.37
N GLY A 90 -1.89 -13.18 -2.51
CA GLY A 90 -1.13 -13.21 -3.76
C GLY A 90 -0.13 -12.06 -3.88
N ASP A 91 -0.64 -10.83 -3.95
CA ASP A 91 0.15 -9.61 -4.10
C ASP A 91 -0.56 -8.39 -3.48
N VAL A 92 0.18 -7.59 -2.71
CA VAL A 92 -0.34 -6.36 -2.11
C VAL A 92 -0.70 -5.30 -3.15
N ALA A 93 -0.03 -5.27 -4.31
CA ALA A 93 -0.38 -4.36 -5.41
C ALA A 93 -1.78 -4.68 -5.97
N ASP A 94 -2.09 -5.97 -6.15
CA ASP A 94 -3.41 -6.41 -6.60
C ASP A 94 -4.49 -6.12 -5.57
N TYR A 95 -4.17 -6.29 -4.29
CA TYR A 95 -5.06 -5.92 -3.20
C TYR A 95 -5.33 -4.40 -3.19
N ALA A 96 -4.30 -3.57 -3.40
CA ALA A 96 -4.45 -2.11 -3.51
C ALA A 96 -5.37 -1.74 -4.69
N ARG A 97 -5.16 -2.37 -5.86
CA ARG A 97 -6.02 -2.21 -7.05
C ARG A 97 -7.46 -2.63 -6.76
N PHE A 98 -7.66 -3.76 -6.08
CA PHE A 98 -8.97 -4.26 -5.70
C PHE A 98 -9.73 -3.25 -4.82
N ARG A 99 -9.07 -2.69 -3.80
CA ARG A 99 -9.66 -1.64 -2.94
C ARG A 99 -9.93 -0.32 -3.65
N ALA A 100 -9.24 -0.05 -4.76
CA ALA A 100 -9.40 1.16 -5.53
C ALA A 100 -10.65 1.14 -6.42
N VAL A 101 -11.22 -0.04 -6.71
CA VAL A 101 -12.37 -0.20 -7.62
C VAL A 101 -13.58 0.62 -7.16
N CYS A 102 -14.03 0.43 -5.91
CA CYS A 102 -15.15 1.20 -5.36
C CYS A 102 -15.15 1.21 -3.82
N ARG A 103 -15.95 2.12 -3.24
CA ARG A 103 -16.07 2.26 -1.78
C ARG A 103 -16.61 1.00 -1.10
N ALA A 104 -17.55 0.28 -1.74
CA ALA A 104 -18.11 -0.94 -1.19
C ALA A 104 -17.03 -2.03 -1.03
N TRP A 105 -16.23 -2.26 -2.08
CA TRP A 105 -15.13 -3.22 -2.04
C TRP A 105 -14.08 -2.85 -1.02
N ARG A 106 -13.71 -1.57 -0.95
CA ARG A 106 -12.78 -1.07 0.06
C ARG A 106 -13.23 -1.34 1.49
N ARG A 107 -14.52 -1.10 1.79
CA ARG A 107 -15.11 -1.31 3.12
C ARG A 107 -15.15 -2.77 3.55
N CYS A 108 -15.34 -3.68 2.60
CA CYS A 108 -15.37 -5.11 2.87
C CYS A 108 -13.97 -5.73 2.95
N SER A 109 -12.94 -4.99 2.53
CA SER A 109 -11.56 -5.48 2.51
C SER A 109 -10.94 -5.35 3.90
N PRO A 110 -10.01 -6.25 4.28
CA PRO A 110 -9.23 -6.11 5.50
C PRO A 110 -8.59 -4.73 5.57
N GLU A 111 -8.71 -4.01 6.68
CA GLU A 111 -8.11 -2.67 6.80
C GLU A 111 -6.64 -2.79 7.18
N PRO A 112 -5.72 -2.21 6.41
CA PRO A 112 -4.29 -2.41 6.64
C PRO A 112 -3.77 -1.62 7.85
N HIS A 113 -4.59 -0.75 8.47
CA HIS A 113 -4.29 0.03 9.68
C HIS A 113 -5.13 -0.40 10.89
N SER A 114 -5.79 -1.56 10.86
CA SER A 114 -6.80 -1.95 11.87
C SER A 114 -6.25 -2.60 13.14
N SER A 115 -4.94 -2.83 13.24
CA SER A 115 -4.35 -3.30 14.50
C SER A 115 -4.31 -2.15 15.51
N ARG A 116 -5.37 -2.05 16.31
CA ARG A 116 -5.44 -1.29 17.57
C ARG A 116 -4.34 -1.80 18.49
N GLY A 117 -3.11 -1.33 18.28
CA GLY A 117 -1.90 -1.88 18.89
C GLY A 117 -0.62 -1.73 18.06
N GLY A 118 -0.66 -1.07 16.88
CA GLY A 118 0.56 -0.72 16.15
C GLY A 118 1.28 -1.89 15.48
N ALA A 119 0.76 -3.12 15.57
CA ALA A 119 1.41 -4.27 14.96
C ALA A 119 1.41 -4.16 13.42
N LEU A 120 2.59 -4.31 12.84
CA LEU A 120 2.82 -4.43 11.40
C LEU A 120 2.29 -5.77 10.91
N ASP A 121 1.18 -5.77 10.19
CA ASP A 121 0.68 -6.99 9.56
C ASP A 121 1.50 -7.31 8.31
N SER A 122 2.32 -8.35 8.43
CA SER A 122 3.26 -8.78 7.40
C SER A 122 2.63 -9.21 6.08
N ARG A 123 1.30 -9.47 6.05
CA ARG A 123 0.55 -9.76 4.81
C ARG A 123 0.55 -8.59 3.84
N PHE A 124 0.70 -7.36 4.35
CA PHE A 124 0.74 -6.16 3.53
C PHE A 124 2.13 -5.80 3.04
N PHE A 125 3.16 -6.58 3.38
CA PHE A 125 4.53 -6.25 3.00
C PHE A 125 4.77 -6.51 1.51
N PRO A 126 5.28 -5.53 0.75
CA PRO A 126 5.50 -5.66 -0.69
C PRO A 126 6.82 -6.40 -0.98
N ARG A 127 7.01 -7.61 -0.43
CA ARG A 127 8.28 -8.37 -0.43
C ARG A 127 8.88 -8.65 -1.81
N ARG A 128 8.05 -8.65 -2.85
CA ARG A 128 8.46 -8.92 -4.24
C ARG A 128 8.75 -7.64 -5.03
N TRP A 129 8.56 -6.47 -4.43
CA TRP A 129 8.67 -5.18 -5.12
C TRP A 129 9.96 -4.47 -4.73
N ILE A 130 10.76 -4.13 -5.74
CA ILE A 130 11.98 -3.34 -5.58
C ILE A 130 11.79 -1.96 -6.18
N MET A 131 12.20 -0.93 -5.43
CA MET A 131 12.27 0.44 -5.96
C MET A 131 13.48 0.57 -6.88
N LEU A 132 13.26 1.05 -8.11
CA LEU A 132 14.30 1.21 -9.13
C LEU A 132 15.01 2.58 -9.05
N ASP A 133 14.27 3.65 -8.74
CA ASP A 133 14.75 5.03 -8.85
C ASP A 133 15.33 5.58 -7.54
N LYS A 134 16.19 4.80 -6.86
CA LYS A 134 16.78 5.21 -5.57
C LYS A 134 17.74 6.40 -5.68
N ALA A 135 18.36 6.58 -6.84
CA ALA A 135 19.39 7.61 -7.09
C ALA A 135 18.80 8.99 -7.42
N PHE A 136 17.48 9.12 -7.53
CA PHE A 136 16.79 10.36 -7.89
C PHE A 136 15.77 10.72 -6.80
N PRO A 137 16.23 11.21 -5.62
CA PRO A 137 15.37 11.51 -4.49
C PRO A 137 14.36 12.63 -4.81
N ASP A 138 14.71 13.55 -5.72
CA ASP A 138 13.91 14.74 -6.05
C ASP A 138 12.68 14.47 -6.93
N THR A 139 12.22 13.22 -7.02
CA THR A 139 11.05 12.88 -7.83
C THR A 139 9.96 12.27 -6.95
N ARG A 140 8.77 12.86 -6.93
CA ARG A 140 7.59 12.26 -6.27
C ARG A 140 7.23 10.87 -6.78
N ARG A 141 7.53 10.55 -8.03
CA ARG A 141 7.07 9.30 -8.66
C ARG A 141 8.22 8.33 -8.85
N HIS A 142 8.15 7.22 -8.12
CA HIS A 142 9.17 6.17 -8.20
C HIS A 142 8.62 4.95 -8.92
N ARG A 143 9.47 4.29 -9.71
CA ARG A 143 9.17 2.99 -10.30
C ARG A 143 9.46 1.87 -9.33
N PHE A 144 8.53 0.92 -9.27
CA PHE A 144 8.69 -0.34 -8.56
C PHE A 144 8.57 -1.51 -9.54
N LEU A 145 9.46 -2.48 -9.40
CA LEU A 145 9.48 -3.70 -10.19
C LEU A 145 9.14 -4.90 -9.30
N ASN A 146 8.17 -5.69 -9.72
CA ASN A 146 7.91 -7.00 -9.15
C ASN A 146 8.91 -8.00 -9.72
N VAL A 147 9.80 -8.52 -8.87
CA VAL A 147 10.87 -9.42 -9.32
C VAL A 147 10.36 -10.82 -9.72
N SER A 148 9.17 -11.20 -9.27
CA SER A 148 8.57 -12.50 -9.58
C SER A 148 7.76 -12.49 -10.88
N THR A 149 7.06 -11.39 -11.15
CA THR A 149 6.16 -11.28 -12.32
C THR A 149 6.76 -10.44 -13.45
N GLY A 150 7.77 -9.62 -13.17
CA GLY A 150 8.30 -8.61 -14.09
C GLY A 150 7.40 -7.38 -14.26
N GLU A 151 6.32 -7.26 -13.48
CA GLU A 151 5.43 -6.10 -13.53
C GLU A 151 6.16 -4.84 -13.04
N CYS A 152 6.01 -3.73 -13.77
CA CYS A 152 6.52 -2.42 -13.38
C CYS A 152 5.35 -1.46 -13.14
N ILE A 153 5.37 -0.78 -12.00
CA ILE A 153 4.36 0.21 -11.61
C ILE A 153 5.02 1.53 -11.26
N ARG A 154 4.25 2.62 -11.35
CA ARG A 154 4.64 3.94 -10.84
C ARG A 154 3.81 4.29 -9.62
N VAL A 155 4.50 4.75 -8.58
CA VAL A 155 3.93 5.06 -7.26
C VAL A 155 4.29 6.49 -6.93
N ASP A 156 3.29 7.29 -6.57
CA ASP A 156 3.46 8.66 -6.08
C ASP A 156 3.73 8.62 -4.58
N LEU A 157 4.95 8.99 -4.18
CA LEU A 157 5.46 9.01 -2.81
C LEU A 157 5.85 10.44 -2.43
N PRO A 158 4.89 11.33 -2.15
CA PRO A 158 5.18 12.68 -1.67
C PRO A 158 5.96 12.69 -0.36
N GLU A 159 5.98 11.58 0.38
CA GLU A 159 6.77 11.37 1.57
C GLU A 159 8.29 11.44 1.29
N LEU A 160 8.74 11.21 0.05
CA LEU A 160 10.14 11.25 -0.37
C LEU A 160 10.55 12.58 -1.06
N ASP A 161 9.58 13.39 -1.46
CA ASP A 161 9.81 14.68 -2.14
C ASP A 161 9.85 15.88 -1.19
N ASN A 162 9.66 15.66 0.11
CA ASN A 162 9.80 16.72 1.10
C ASN A 162 11.22 16.69 1.67
N GLN A 163 11.82 17.87 1.85
CA GLN A 163 13.13 18.03 2.53
C GLN A 163 13.07 17.73 4.04
N GLN A 164 12.03 17.03 4.50
CA GLN A 164 11.82 16.68 5.90
C GLN A 164 12.04 15.20 6.14
N ASN A 165 12.07 14.36 5.09
CA ASN A 165 12.24 12.93 5.22
C ASN A 165 13.42 12.45 4.37
N THR A 166 14.37 11.80 5.02
CA THR A 166 15.53 11.20 4.34
C THR A 166 15.34 9.69 4.26
N LEU A 167 15.50 9.13 3.06
CA LEU A 167 15.38 7.68 2.82
C LEU A 167 16.63 6.97 3.34
N LEU A 168 16.51 6.33 4.50
CA LEU A 168 17.61 5.63 5.15
C LEU A 168 17.94 4.28 4.49
N ALA A 169 16.89 3.49 4.19
CA ALA A 169 17.06 2.14 3.67
C ALA A 169 15.76 1.58 3.06
N VAL A 170 15.90 0.48 2.32
CA VAL A 170 14.78 -0.39 1.93
C VAL A 170 14.93 -1.70 2.67
N THR A 171 13.89 -2.13 3.38
CA THR A 171 13.93 -3.38 4.14
C THR A 171 13.79 -4.59 3.21
N PRO A 172 14.25 -5.79 3.62
CA PRO A 172 14.01 -7.04 2.89
C PRO A 172 12.52 -7.32 2.64
N GLU A 173 11.65 -6.77 3.47
CA GLU A 173 10.20 -6.86 3.35
C GLU A 173 9.61 -5.94 2.26
N GLY A 174 10.43 -5.09 1.64
CA GLY A 174 10.02 -4.11 0.62
C GLY A 174 9.48 -2.79 1.20
N LEU A 175 9.62 -2.57 2.50
CA LEU A 175 9.24 -1.32 3.16
C LEU A 175 10.36 -0.30 3.05
N LEU A 176 10.02 0.99 3.14
CA LEU A 176 10.99 2.08 3.11
C LEU A 176 11.17 2.61 4.54
N LEU A 177 12.43 2.67 4.98
CA LEU A 177 12.79 3.28 6.26
C LEU A 177 13.16 4.74 6.02
N LEU A 178 12.41 5.65 6.62
CA LEU A 178 12.60 7.09 6.50
C LEU A 178 13.02 7.66 7.84
N LEU A 179 13.85 8.70 7.84
CA LEU A 179 14.08 9.57 8.98
C LEU A 179 13.35 10.88 8.77
N HIS A 180 12.46 11.24 9.69
CA HIS A 180 11.90 12.59 9.69
C HIS A 180 12.89 13.55 10.37
N GLU A 181 13.65 14.28 9.59
CA GLU A 181 14.76 15.15 10.02
C GLU A 181 14.37 16.08 11.18
N PRO A 182 13.24 16.83 11.16
CA PRO A 182 12.95 17.80 12.21
C PRO A 182 12.69 17.19 13.59
N THR A 183 12.19 15.95 13.66
CA THR A 183 11.84 15.30 14.94
C THR A 183 12.70 14.08 15.23
N LEU A 184 13.55 13.70 14.28
CA LEU A 184 14.36 12.48 14.28
C LEU A 184 13.53 11.21 14.54
N VAL A 185 12.26 11.23 14.13
CA VAL A 185 11.35 10.08 14.21
C VAL A 185 11.65 9.17 13.04
N VAL A 186 11.89 7.90 13.31
CA VAL A 186 12.03 6.90 12.26
C VAL A 186 10.65 6.47 11.81
N ARG A 187 10.45 6.35 10.51
CA ARG A 187 9.15 6.00 9.93
C ARG A 187 9.31 4.83 8.98
N LEU A 188 8.41 3.87 9.09
CA LEU A 188 8.33 2.76 8.17
C LEU A 188 7.17 3.02 7.20
N LEU A 189 7.48 3.15 5.92
CA LEU A 189 6.52 3.41 4.86
C LEU A 189 6.28 2.15 4.03
N ASN A 190 5.02 1.74 3.92
CA ASN A 190 4.58 0.83 2.88
C ASN A 190 4.35 1.64 1.58
N PRO A 191 5.19 1.50 0.56
CA PRO A 191 5.08 2.33 -0.64
C PRO A 191 3.81 2.06 -1.45
N LEU A 192 3.27 0.84 -1.43
CA LEU A 192 2.12 0.48 -2.27
C LEU A 192 0.77 0.83 -1.61
N LEU A 193 0.74 0.87 -0.29
CA LEU A 193 -0.45 1.25 0.48
C LEU A 193 -0.38 2.68 1.04
N ARG A 194 0.77 3.36 0.89
CA ARG A 194 1.10 4.66 1.50
C ARG A 194 0.77 4.73 2.99
N GLN A 195 1.10 3.65 3.70
CA GLN A 195 0.94 3.58 5.13
C GLN A 195 2.24 3.90 5.81
N LEU A 196 2.19 4.90 6.68
CA LEU A 196 3.33 5.37 7.46
C LEU A 196 3.13 4.95 8.91
N ILE A 197 4.17 4.35 9.48
CA ILE A 197 4.16 3.92 10.87
C ILE A 197 5.36 4.56 11.56
N ASP A 198 5.06 5.40 12.55
CA ASP A 198 6.07 6.07 13.35
C ASP A 198 6.65 5.10 14.38
N LEU A 199 7.97 5.11 14.49
CA LEU A 199 8.78 4.43 15.48
C LEU A 199 9.38 5.48 16.44
N PRO A 200 10.00 5.06 17.56
CA PRO A 200 10.61 6.02 18.47
C PRO A 200 11.63 6.93 17.76
N PRO A 201 11.87 8.16 18.29
CA PRO A 201 12.91 9.01 17.75
C PRO A 201 14.32 8.48 18.08
N VAL A 202 15.27 8.68 17.18
CA VAL A 202 16.67 8.24 17.34
C VAL A 202 17.51 9.19 18.18
N THR A 203 16.92 10.27 18.71
CA THR A 203 17.58 11.26 19.60
C THR A 203 18.33 10.63 20.78
N SER A 204 17.84 9.51 21.30
CA SER A 204 18.45 8.75 22.39
C SER A 204 19.63 7.86 21.95
N LEU A 205 19.74 7.58 20.65
CA LEU A 205 20.79 6.78 20.04
C LEU A 205 21.95 7.62 19.52
N LEU A 206 21.68 8.88 19.18
CA LEU A 206 22.68 9.82 18.67
C LEU A 206 23.59 10.37 19.78
N PRO A 207 24.91 10.48 19.51
CA PRO A 207 25.83 11.12 20.41
C PRO A 207 25.67 12.65 20.34
N PRO A 208 26.12 13.43 21.35
CA PRO A 208 25.90 14.87 21.42
C PRO A 208 26.44 15.66 20.23
N GLU A 209 27.50 15.16 19.58
CA GLU A 209 28.19 15.81 18.47
C GLU A 209 27.31 15.89 17.20
N LEU A 210 26.37 14.96 17.02
CA LEU A 210 25.42 14.95 15.89
C LEU A 210 24.13 15.73 16.19
N LYS A 211 24.01 16.38 17.36
CA LYS A 211 22.79 17.08 17.78
C LYS A 211 22.76 18.57 17.45
N GLY A 212 23.74 19.08 16.70
CA GLY A 212 23.93 20.52 16.53
C GLY A 212 24.51 20.98 15.20
N ASP A 213 24.55 20.11 14.17
CA ASP A 213 24.93 20.54 12.83
C ASP A 213 23.68 20.81 11.97
N ASP A 214 23.73 21.80 11.08
CA ASP A 214 22.61 22.20 10.21
C ASP A 214 22.41 21.24 9.00
N CYS A 215 23.12 20.12 8.98
CA CYS A 215 23.02 19.09 7.94
C CYS A 215 21.91 18.05 8.25
N GLU A 216 21.36 17.44 7.20
CA GLU A 216 20.41 16.32 7.35
C GLU A 216 21.10 15.14 8.02
N ILE A 217 20.67 14.80 9.23
CA ILE A 217 21.30 13.78 10.08
C ILE A 217 21.17 12.39 9.43
N GLY A 218 20.15 12.19 8.60
CA GLY A 218 19.93 10.94 7.87
C GLY A 218 21.09 10.53 6.97
N ASP A 219 21.75 11.48 6.32
CA ASP A 219 22.88 11.20 5.43
C ASP A 219 24.12 10.73 6.21
N ASP A 220 24.31 11.23 7.43
CA ASP A 220 25.44 10.88 8.29
C ASP A 220 25.26 9.54 9.02
N LEU A 221 24.01 9.15 9.27
CA LEU A 221 23.71 7.99 10.11
C LEU A 221 24.21 6.68 9.49
N GLY A 222 23.98 6.50 8.18
CA GLY A 222 24.29 5.30 7.39
C GLY A 222 23.78 3.98 7.98
N LEU A 223 23.25 3.05 7.18
CA LEU A 223 22.78 1.76 7.70
C LEU A 223 23.61 0.58 7.19
N TYR A 224 24.04 -0.28 8.12
CA TYR A 224 24.54 -1.60 7.78
C TYR A 224 23.40 -2.55 7.40
N GLY A 225 22.23 -2.39 8.02
CA GLY A 225 21.08 -3.23 7.75
C GLY A 225 19.84 -2.85 8.55
N VAL A 226 18.69 -3.25 8.03
CA VAL A 226 17.37 -3.09 8.66
C VAL A 226 16.54 -4.34 8.37
N GLY A 227 15.67 -4.72 9.30
CA GLY A 227 14.72 -5.81 9.10
C GLY A 227 13.51 -5.69 10.02
N VAL A 228 12.43 -6.34 9.60
CA VAL A 228 11.18 -6.42 10.37
C VAL A 228 10.88 -7.89 10.68
N THR A 229 10.69 -8.17 11.96
CA THR A 229 10.39 -9.52 12.45
C THR A 229 8.88 -9.80 12.44
N GLY A 230 8.49 -11.07 12.60
CA GLY A 230 7.08 -11.50 12.57
C GLY A 230 6.21 -10.92 13.69
N ASP A 231 6.81 -10.47 14.80
CA ASP A 231 6.09 -9.83 15.90
C ASP A 231 6.10 -8.29 15.81
N SER A 232 6.38 -7.76 14.61
CA SER A 232 6.46 -6.32 14.29
C SER A 232 7.65 -5.59 14.93
N THR A 233 8.63 -6.29 15.48
CA THR A 233 9.86 -5.63 15.93
C THR A 233 10.69 -5.20 14.71
N VAL A 234 11.01 -3.91 14.67
CA VAL A 234 11.91 -3.31 13.69
C VAL A 234 13.30 -3.27 14.32
N ALA A 235 14.28 -3.82 13.61
CA ALA A 235 15.69 -3.77 13.98
C ALA A 235 16.45 -2.99 12.92
N PHE A 236 17.32 -2.08 13.32
CA PHE A 236 18.30 -1.49 12.42
C PHE A 236 19.67 -1.42 13.08
N CYS A 237 20.69 -1.33 12.23
CA CYS A 237 22.05 -1.04 12.66
C CYS A 237 22.60 0.18 11.91
N PHE A 238 22.89 1.24 12.67
CA PHE A 238 23.60 2.40 12.14
C PHE A 238 25.08 2.10 11.95
N SER A 239 25.70 2.75 10.97
CA SER A 239 27.16 2.76 10.81
C SER A 239 27.80 3.80 11.72
N PHE A 240 27.19 4.98 11.86
CA PHE A 240 27.73 6.06 12.68
C PHE A 240 26.62 6.75 13.51
N PRO A 241 26.64 6.64 14.86
CA PRO A 241 27.46 5.71 15.63
C PRO A 241 27.08 4.26 15.34
N THR A 242 28.03 3.32 15.45
CA THR A 242 27.70 1.89 15.30
C THR A 242 26.81 1.40 16.45
N VAL A 243 25.50 1.30 16.18
CA VAL A 243 24.46 0.95 17.15
C VAL A 243 23.45 0.03 16.50
N LEU A 244 23.24 -1.15 17.10
CA LEU A 244 22.13 -2.03 16.80
C LEU A 244 21.01 -1.75 17.80
N ALA A 245 19.84 -1.35 17.30
CA ALA A 245 18.69 -1.02 18.10
C ALA A 245 17.42 -1.68 17.57
N VAL A 246 16.49 -1.95 18.48
CA VAL A 246 15.19 -2.55 18.19
C VAL A 246 14.06 -1.77 18.84
N ALA A 247 12.92 -1.68 18.15
CA ALA A 247 11.69 -1.10 18.67
C ALA A 247 10.47 -1.69 17.96
N LYS A 248 9.33 -1.67 18.64
CA LYS A 248 8.02 -1.94 18.08
C LYS A 248 7.28 -0.63 17.83
N PRO A 249 6.35 -0.59 16.87
CA PRO A 249 5.46 0.55 16.76
C PRO A 249 4.65 0.74 18.05
N GLY A 250 4.57 1.98 18.52
CA GLY A 250 3.96 2.31 19.81
C GLY A 250 4.96 2.35 20.98
N ASP A 251 6.19 1.88 20.80
CA ASP A 251 7.25 2.11 21.79
C ASP A 251 7.59 3.61 21.87
N TYR A 252 8.06 4.05 23.04
CA TYR A 252 8.53 5.42 23.26
C TYR A 252 10.05 5.57 23.08
N HIS A 253 10.81 4.48 23.16
CA HIS A 253 12.26 4.48 23.11
C HIS A 253 12.81 3.28 22.34
N TRP A 254 13.99 3.44 21.74
CA TRP A 254 14.75 2.35 21.17
C TRP A 254 15.42 1.51 22.25
N THR A 255 15.31 0.18 22.13
CA THR A 255 16.09 -0.74 22.96
C THR A 255 17.43 -1.01 22.26
N VAL A 256 18.53 -0.58 22.87
CA VAL A 256 19.87 -0.79 22.33
C VAL A 256 20.33 -2.21 22.63
N VAL A 257 20.61 -2.97 21.58
CA VAL A 257 21.13 -4.35 21.68
C VAL A 257 22.66 -4.33 21.75
N CYS A 258 23.32 -3.49 20.95
CA CYS A 258 24.79 -3.42 20.90
C CYS A 258 25.28 -2.01 20.54
N ARG A 259 26.43 -1.60 21.10
CA ARG A 259 27.19 -0.40 20.72
C ARG A 259 28.64 -0.76 20.42
N LYS A 260 29.25 -0.10 19.43
CA LYS A 260 30.70 -0.07 19.11
C LYS A 260 31.32 -1.29 18.43
N TYR A 261 30.90 -2.53 18.72
CA TYR A 261 31.51 -3.72 18.12
C TYR A 261 30.46 -4.78 17.81
N LEU A 262 30.05 -4.88 16.54
CA LEU A 262 29.32 -6.04 16.05
C LEU A 262 30.33 -7.18 15.92
N ASP A 263 30.56 -7.91 17.00
CA ASP A 263 31.31 -9.15 16.89
C ASP A 263 30.53 -10.07 15.94
N SER A 264 31.21 -10.68 14.98
CA SER A 264 30.66 -11.60 13.96
C SER A 264 29.96 -12.85 14.53
N ARG A 265 29.75 -12.88 15.85
CA ARG A 265 29.22 -13.95 16.68
C ARG A 265 27.92 -13.58 17.39
N LEU A 266 27.10 -12.68 16.85
CA LEU A 266 25.72 -12.52 17.35
C LEU A 266 25.01 -13.88 17.21
N GLN A 267 25.04 -14.68 18.29
CA GLN A 267 24.29 -15.90 18.43
C GLN A 267 22.84 -15.48 18.54
N ILE A 268 22.13 -15.50 17.41
CA ILE A 268 20.68 -15.55 17.41
C ILE A 268 20.35 -16.91 18.01
N SER A 269 20.18 -16.97 19.33
CA SER A 269 19.66 -18.17 19.97
C SER A 269 18.23 -18.33 19.49
N SER A 270 17.98 -19.36 18.67
CA SER A 270 16.63 -19.83 18.39
C SER A 270 16.00 -20.21 19.72
N ALA A 271 15.08 -19.39 20.21
CA ALA A 271 14.18 -19.81 21.27
C ALA A 271 13.15 -20.74 20.62
N ASP A 272 13.41 -22.03 20.68
CA ASP A 272 12.37 -23.05 20.63
C ASP A 272 11.41 -22.79 21.80
N HIS A 273 10.11 -22.68 21.51
CA HIS A 273 8.99 -23.26 22.27
C HIS A 273 7.69 -23.15 21.45
#